data_AF-A0A7W9BSX7-F1
#
_entry.id   AF-A0A7W9BSX7-F1
#
_cell.length_a   1.000
_cell.length_b   1.000
_cell.length_c   1.000
_cell.angle_alpha   90.00
_cell.angle_beta   90.00
_cell.angle_gamma   90.00
#
_symmetry.space_group_name_H-M   'P 1'
#
loop_
_entity.id
_entity.type
_entity.pdbx_description
1 polymer ?
#
loop_
_entity_poly.entity_id
_entity_poly.type
_entity_poly.pdbx_seq_one_letter_code
_entity_poly.pdbx_strand_id
1 'polypeptide(L)'
;MTTPVNDDHAEGRLAAAAHKVGDAAASAGHAVTESASAAADAVSDAAHAAKVKAADTAAVIRDKAADAYDAARDKASTARETAATGFDSAPLAVLAGGIALGAILGALLPRTERETELLGPVAAKATDAARSAFVAAKSAGQDKLDELGINKDAARAKVDQLVDTASQAATSAGAAAKDAVRNRTDV
;
A
#
# COMPACT_ATOMS: atom_id res chain seq x y z
N MET A 1 -39.72 18.37 44.62
CA MET A 1 -39.99 18.84 43.24
C MET A 1 -38.73 18.61 42.43
N THR A 2 -38.67 17.55 41.65
CA THR A 2 -37.52 17.21 40.79
C THR A 2 -37.96 17.46 39.35
N THR A 3 -37.37 18.44 38.68
CA THR A 3 -37.57 18.65 37.25
C THR A 3 -36.73 17.64 36.47
N PRO A 4 -37.28 16.90 35.50
CA PRO A 4 -36.49 16.06 34.61
C PRO A 4 -35.79 16.96 33.57
N VAL A 5 -34.47 16.84 33.47
CA VAL A 5 -33.64 17.54 32.48
C VAL A 5 -33.64 16.71 31.20
N ASN A 6 -34.53 17.06 30.28
CA ASN A 6 -34.23 17.33 28.86
C ASN A 6 -33.14 16.49 28.15
N ASP A 7 -33.28 15.16 28.08
CA ASP A 7 -32.43 14.27 27.25
C ASP A 7 -32.88 14.16 25.78
N ASP A 8 -34.16 14.45 25.46
CA ASP A 8 -34.74 14.21 24.12
C ASP A 8 -34.15 15.08 22.97
N HIS A 9 -33.53 16.22 23.28
CA HIS A 9 -32.98 17.13 22.26
C HIS A 9 -31.52 16.82 21.87
N ALA A 10 -30.82 15.97 22.63
CA ALA A 10 -29.46 15.55 22.31
C ALA A 10 -29.46 14.46 21.21
N GLU A 11 -30.40 13.51 21.29
CA GLU A 11 -30.48 12.37 20.37
C GLU A 11 -30.78 12.79 18.93
N GLY A 12 -31.65 13.79 18.73
CA GLY A 12 -31.99 14.30 17.40
C GLY A 12 -30.84 15.02 16.68
N ARG A 13 -29.92 15.65 17.42
CA ARG A 13 -28.75 16.34 16.85
C ARG A 13 -27.63 15.35 16.49
N LEU A 14 -27.49 14.29 17.28
CA LEU A 14 -26.58 13.18 17.02
C LEU A 14 -27.01 12.37 15.79
N ALA A 15 -28.32 12.08 15.66
CA ALA A 15 -28.87 11.39 14.48
C ALA A 15 -28.66 12.21 13.19
N ALA A 16 -28.87 13.53 13.23
CA ALA A 16 -28.67 14.41 12.08
C ALA A 16 -27.18 14.56 11.69
N ALA A 17 -26.28 14.57 12.68
CA ALA A 17 -24.84 14.59 12.43
C ALA A 17 -24.34 13.26 11.85
N ALA A 18 -24.81 12.12 12.36
CA ALA A 18 -24.50 10.79 11.85
C ALA A 18 -24.99 10.61 10.40
N HIS A 19 -26.17 11.13 10.07
CA HIS A 19 -26.70 11.07 8.71
C HIS A 19 -25.87 11.89 7.72
N LYS A 20 -25.46 13.11 8.09
CA LYS A 20 -24.57 13.94 7.25
C LYS A 20 -23.19 13.33 7.06
N VAL A 21 -22.65 12.67 8.07
CA VAL A 21 -21.39 11.93 7.96
C VAL A 21 -21.55 10.69 7.08
N GLY A 22 -22.68 9.99 7.16
CA GLY A 22 -23.02 8.86 6.29
C GLY A 22 -23.12 9.26 4.81
N ASP A 23 -23.81 10.35 4.51
CA ASP A 23 -23.92 10.89 3.14
C ASP A 23 -22.57 11.42 2.60
N ALA A 24 -21.77 12.08 3.44
CA ALA A 24 -20.43 12.54 3.08
C ALA A 24 -19.46 11.35 2.85
N ALA A 25 -19.53 10.32 3.69
CA ALA A 25 -18.74 9.10 3.52
C ALA A 25 -19.18 8.28 2.31
N ALA A 26 -20.49 8.23 2.00
CA ALA A 26 -21.01 7.55 0.82
C ALA A 26 -20.57 8.25 -0.49
N SER A 27 -20.60 9.58 -0.51
CA SER A 27 -20.13 10.37 -1.67
C SER A 27 -18.60 10.29 -1.88
N ALA A 28 -17.82 10.35 -0.79
CA ALA A 28 -16.37 10.12 -0.85
C ALA A 28 -16.04 8.67 -1.24
N GLY A 29 -16.83 7.71 -0.76
CA GLY A 29 -16.71 6.30 -1.10
C GLY A 29 -16.93 6.03 -2.59
N HIS A 30 -17.85 6.76 -3.22
CA HIS A 30 -18.11 6.64 -4.66
C HIS A 30 -16.93 7.14 -5.51
N ALA A 31 -16.37 8.31 -5.19
CA ALA A 31 -15.21 8.86 -5.90
C ALA A 31 -13.95 7.99 -5.75
N VAL A 32 -13.75 7.38 -4.59
CA VAL A 32 -12.68 6.41 -4.34
C VAL A 32 -12.93 5.11 -5.10
N THR A 33 -14.16 4.61 -5.12
CA THR A 33 -14.53 3.37 -5.84
C THR A 33 -14.32 3.52 -7.34
N GLU A 34 -14.71 4.66 -7.91
CA GLU A 34 -14.58 4.95 -9.34
C GLU A 34 -13.11 5.13 -9.76
N SER A 35 -12.32 5.80 -8.91
CA SER A 35 -10.87 5.91 -9.10
C SER A 35 -10.18 4.55 -8.97
N ALA A 36 -10.65 3.70 -8.05
CA ALA A 36 -10.13 2.36 -7.84
C ALA A 36 -10.47 1.41 -9.00
N SER A 37 -11.69 1.48 -9.56
CA SER A 37 -12.06 0.70 -10.75
C SER A 37 -11.24 1.11 -11.97
N ALA A 38 -11.07 2.42 -12.21
CA ALA A 38 -10.24 2.89 -13.33
C ALA A 38 -8.77 2.46 -13.20
N ALA A 39 -8.22 2.45 -11.98
CA ALA A 39 -6.89 1.94 -11.71
C ALA A 39 -6.80 0.42 -11.90
N ALA A 40 -7.82 -0.33 -11.47
CA ALA A 40 -7.90 -1.77 -11.63
C ALA A 40 -7.98 -2.19 -13.11
N ASP A 41 -8.76 -1.47 -13.91
CA ASP A 41 -8.87 -1.69 -15.36
C ASP A 41 -7.52 -1.44 -16.05
N ALA A 42 -6.85 -0.32 -15.74
CA ALA A 42 -5.53 -0.01 -16.29
C ALA A 42 -4.45 -1.04 -15.92
N VAL A 43 -4.49 -1.55 -14.68
CA VAL A 43 -3.61 -2.64 -14.23
C VAL A 43 -3.92 -3.94 -14.95
N SER A 44 -5.20 -4.27 -15.15
CA SER A 44 -5.64 -5.47 -15.85
C SER A 44 -5.18 -5.46 -17.31
N ASP A 45 -5.30 -4.33 -18.00
CA ASP A 45 -4.87 -4.17 -19.39
C ASP A 45 -3.35 -4.27 -19.53
N ALA A 46 -2.60 -3.60 -18.64
CA ALA A 46 -1.14 -3.68 -18.61
C ALA A 46 -0.67 -5.11 -18.29
N ALA A 47 -1.33 -5.79 -17.36
CA ALA A 47 -1.04 -7.18 -17.01
C ALA A 47 -1.35 -8.13 -18.18
N HIS A 48 -2.44 -7.92 -18.92
CA HIS A 48 -2.75 -8.70 -20.11
C HIS A 48 -1.71 -8.52 -21.22
N ALA A 49 -1.31 -7.27 -21.51
CA ALA A 49 -0.27 -6.97 -22.49
C ALA A 49 1.09 -7.57 -22.08
N ALA A 50 1.45 -7.45 -20.81
CA ALA A 50 2.66 -8.05 -20.25
C ALA A 50 2.60 -9.59 -20.30
N LYS A 51 1.47 -10.20 -19.98
CA LYS A 51 1.27 -11.66 -19.99
C LYS A 51 1.38 -12.25 -21.39
N VAL A 52 0.87 -11.58 -22.42
CA VAL A 52 1.02 -12.02 -23.82
C VAL A 52 2.49 -12.03 -24.23
N LYS A 53 3.26 -10.98 -23.85
CA LYS A 53 4.69 -10.88 -24.16
C LYS A 53 5.57 -11.80 -23.29
N ALA A 54 5.13 -12.06 -22.06
CA ALA A 54 5.82 -12.93 -21.12
C ALA A 54 5.56 -14.42 -21.40
N ALA A 55 4.42 -14.81 -21.98
CA ALA A 55 4.08 -16.22 -22.24
C ALA A 55 5.15 -16.94 -23.08
N ASP A 56 5.78 -16.26 -24.04
CA ASP A 56 6.87 -16.80 -24.86
C ASP A 56 8.19 -17.00 -24.08
N THR A 57 8.43 -16.21 -23.03
CA THR A 57 9.63 -16.33 -22.17
C THR A 57 9.36 -17.13 -20.89
N ALA A 58 8.08 -17.32 -20.55
CA ALA A 58 7.62 -17.91 -19.30
C ALA A 58 7.93 -19.40 -19.22
N ALA A 59 7.99 -20.13 -20.34
CA ALA A 59 8.29 -21.57 -20.32
C ALA A 59 9.66 -21.90 -19.73
N VAL A 60 10.65 -21.01 -19.88
CA VAL A 60 12.03 -21.18 -19.37
C VAL A 60 12.17 -20.70 -17.92
N ILE A 61 11.31 -19.76 -17.50
CA ILE A 61 11.31 -19.20 -16.15
C ILE A 61 10.43 -20.02 -15.20
N ARG A 62 9.45 -20.76 -15.73
CA ARG A 62 8.43 -21.48 -14.96
C ARG A 62 9.00 -22.53 -14.01
N ASP A 63 10.05 -23.25 -14.39
CA ASP A 63 10.65 -24.27 -13.51
C ASP A 63 11.37 -23.63 -12.31
N LYS A 64 12.15 -22.56 -12.54
CA LYS A 64 12.79 -21.80 -11.43
C LYS A 64 11.79 -21.00 -10.60
N ALA A 65 10.72 -20.51 -11.23
CA ALA A 65 9.67 -19.79 -10.54
C ALA A 65 8.78 -20.73 -9.72
N ALA A 66 8.58 -21.98 -10.14
CA ALA A 66 7.82 -22.97 -9.38
C ALA A 66 8.52 -23.30 -8.06
N ASP A 67 9.83 -23.56 -8.07
CA ASP A 67 10.58 -23.82 -6.84
C ASP A 67 10.58 -22.61 -5.87
N ALA A 68 10.76 -21.41 -6.41
CA ALA A 68 10.69 -20.17 -5.61
C ALA A 68 9.27 -19.89 -5.09
N TYR A 69 8.26 -20.24 -5.88
CA TYR A 69 6.86 -20.07 -5.54
C TYR A 69 6.42 -21.06 -4.48
N ASP A 70 6.84 -22.31 -4.55
CA ASP A 70 6.56 -23.33 -3.53
C ASP A 70 7.24 -22.97 -2.20
N ALA A 71 8.50 -22.53 -2.23
CA ALA A 71 9.19 -22.04 -1.03
C ALA A 71 8.52 -20.78 -0.43
N ALA A 72 8.04 -19.87 -1.27
CA ALA A 72 7.29 -18.69 -0.84
C ALA A 72 5.90 -19.07 -0.29
N ARG A 73 5.24 -20.06 -0.91
CA ARG A 73 3.92 -20.56 -0.51
C ARG A 73 3.97 -21.28 0.83
N ASP A 74 5.02 -22.05 1.10
CA ASP A 74 5.24 -22.69 2.40
C ASP A 74 5.54 -21.68 3.50
N LYS A 75 6.33 -20.63 3.20
CA LYS A 75 6.50 -19.50 4.13
C LYS A 75 5.20 -18.73 4.35
N ALA A 76 4.41 -18.55 3.30
CA ALA A 76 3.14 -17.83 3.38
C ALA A 76 2.07 -18.65 4.10
N SER A 77 2.02 -19.98 3.95
CA SER A 77 1.11 -20.85 4.70
C SER A 77 1.48 -20.85 6.18
N THR A 78 2.76 -20.98 6.51
CA THR A 78 3.26 -20.91 7.89
C THR A 78 2.95 -19.55 8.54
N ALA A 79 3.14 -18.45 7.80
CA ALA A 79 2.79 -17.11 8.27
C ALA A 79 1.28 -16.92 8.43
N ARG A 80 0.46 -17.48 7.53
CA ARG A 80 -1.01 -17.46 7.63
C ARG A 80 -1.52 -18.27 8.81
N GLU A 81 -0.93 -19.42 9.08
CA GLU A 81 -1.31 -20.31 10.18
C GLU A 81 -0.92 -19.69 11.54
N THR A 82 0.26 -19.07 11.60
CA THR A 82 0.70 -18.24 12.73
C THR A 82 -0.20 -17.03 12.95
N ALA A 83 -0.60 -16.34 11.87
CA ALA A 83 -1.52 -15.21 11.91
C ALA A 83 -2.97 -15.62 12.22
N ALA A 84 -3.40 -16.84 11.85
CA ALA A 84 -4.72 -17.37 12.17
C ALA A 84 -4.83 -17.82 13.62
N THR A 85 -3.71 -18.08 14.30
CA THR A 85 -3.70 -18.45 15.72
C THR A 85 -3.54 -17.21 16.61
N GLY A 86 -2.91 -16.15 16.10
CA GLY A 86 -2.92 -14.80 16.67
C GLY A 86 -3.96 -13.92 15.99
N PHE A 87 -5.23 -14.09 16.34
CA PHE A 87 -6.33 -13.24 15.88
C PHE A 87 -6.18 -11.79 16.40
N ASP A 88 -5.30 -11.03 15.75
CA ASP A 88 -5.30 -9.57 15.70
C ASP A 88 -4.44 -9.21 14.48
N SER A 89 -5.08 -9.04 13.32
CA SER A 89 -4.41 -8.97 12.02
C SER A 89 -3.34 -7.88 12.04
N ALA A 90 -2.05 -8.23 11.88
CA ALA A 90 -0.94 -7.28 11.92
C ALA A 90 -1.16 -6.14 10.88
N PRO A 91 -1.69 -4.96 11.29
CA PRO A 91 -2.15 -3.94 10.34
C PRO A 91 -0.94 -3.35 9.59
N LEU A 92 0.19 -3.34 10.30
CA LEU A 92 1.50 -2.96 9.78
C LEU A 92 2.02 -3.95 8.73
N ALA A 93 1.70 -5.24 8.82
CA ALA A 93 2.12 -6.22 7.81
C ALA A 93 1.34 -6.05 6.50
N VAL A 94 0.05 -5.72 6.59
CA VAL A 94 -0.76 -5.38 5.41
C VAL A 94 -0.26 -4.10 4.75
N LEU A 95 0.04 -3.06 5.56
CA LEU A 95 0.59 -1.81 5.04
C LEU A 95 1.98 -2.02 4.41
N ALA A 96 2.88 -2.70 5.10
CA ALA A 96 4.22 -2.99 4.59
C ALA A 96 4.17 -3.87 3.34
N GLY A 97 3.28 -4.87 3.30
CA GLY A 97 3.03 -5.71 2.14
C GLY A 97 2.50 -4.91 0.94
N GLY A 98 1.56 -3.98 1.17
CA GLY A 98 1.04 -3.08 0.14
C GLY A 98 2.10 -2.14 -0.42
N ILE A 99 2.95 -1.56 0.44
CA ILE A 99 4.07 -0.69 0.00
C ILE A 99 5.11 -1.50 -0.78
N ALA A 100 5.51 -2.66 -0.27
CA ALA A 100 6.50 -3.50 -0.94
C ALA A 100 6.00 -3.96 -2.32
N LEU A 101 4.75 -4.43 -2.40
CA LEU A 101 4.14 -4.82 -3.67
C LEU A 101 3.98 -3.63 -4.62
N GLY A 102 3.50 -2.49 -4.12
CA GLY A 102 3.36 -1.25 -4.90
C GLY A 102 4.70 -0.74 -5.42
N ALA A 103 5.77 -0.85 -4.63
CA ALA A 103 7.12 -0.48 -5.04
C ALA A 103 7.66 -1.42 -6.11
N ILE A 104 7.44 -2.74 -5.98
CA ILE A 104 7.82 -3.71 -7.01
C ILE A 104 7.08 -3.42 -8.32
N LEU A 105 5.77 -3.25 -8.26
CA LEU A 105 4.95 -2.94 -9.44
C LEU A 105 5.34 -1.59 -10.06
N GLY A 106 5.56 -0.56 -9.24
CA GLY A 106 5.98 0.76 -9.70
C GLY A 106 7.40 0.75 -10.29
N ALA A 107 8.32 -0.06 -9.76
CA ALA A 107 9.67 -0.20 -10.29
C ALA A 107 9.71 -1.04 -11.58
N LEU A 108 8.78 -2.00 -11.73
CA LEU A 108 8.62 -2.82 -12.94
C LEU A 108 7.90 -2.08 -14.08
N LEU A 109 7.32 -0.91 -13.83
CA LEU A 109 6.67 -0.06 -14.84
C LEU A 109 7.70 0.98 -15.35
N PRO A 110 8.45 0.70 -16.43
CA PRO A 110 9.43 1.65 -16.95
C PRO A 110 8.71 2.86 -17.55
N ARG A 111 9.02 4.07 -17.05
CA ARG A 111 8.56 5.31 -17.70
C ARG A 111 9.15 5.39 -19.10
N THR A 112 8.32 5.25 -20.11
CA THR A 112 8.74 5.48 -21.51
C THR A 112 8.52 6.95 -21.90
N GLU A 113 9.39 7.49 -22.77
CA GLU A 113 9.32 8.89 -23.21
C GLU A 113 8.01 9.18 -23.97
N ARG A 114 7.51 8.18 -24.71
CA ARG A 114 6.22 8.25 -25.45
C ARG A 114 5.01 8.25 -24.52
N GLU A 115 5.08 7.56 -23.38
CA GLU A 115 4.03 7.67 -22.35
C GLU A 115 4.07 9.03 -21.65
N THR A 116 5.23 9.64 -21.47
CA THR A 116 5.30 10.95 -20.78
C THR A 116 4.65 12.05 -21.60
N GLU A 117 4.74 11.97 -22.94
CA GLU A 117 4.13 12.93 -23.87
C GLU A 117 2.61 12.73 -24.04
N LEU A 118 2.14 11.47 -24.09
CA LEU A 118 0.72 11.15 -24.30
C LEU A 118 -0.09 10.96 -23.01
N LEU A 119 0.54 10.42 -21.96
CA LEU A 119 -0.08 10.17 -20.66
C LEU A 119 0.30 11.23 -19.62
N GLY A 120 1.10 12.25 -19.96
CA GLY A 120 1.46 13.34 -19.05
C GLY A 120 0.27 13.91 -18.24
N PRO A 121 -0.89 14.22 -18.87
CA PRO A 121 -2.08 14.69 -18.16
C PRO A 121 -2.72 13.64 -17.24
N VAL A 122 -2.72 12.37 -17.67
CA VAL A 122 -3.28 11.25 -16.89
C VAL A 122 -2.38 10.92 -15.71
N ALA A 123 -1.07 10.91 -15.92
CA ALA A 123 -0.05 10.73 -14.90
C ALA A 123 -0.06 11.88 -13.88
N ALA A 124 -0.28 13.12 -14.33
CA ALA A 124 -0.46 14.27 -13.43
C ALA A 124 -1.69 14.08 -12.54
N LYS A 125 -2.84 13.68 -13.12
CA LYS A 125 -4.06 13.38 -12.36
C LYS A 125 -3.88 12.22 -11.38
N ALA A 126 -3.20 11.15 -11.80
CA ALA A 126 -2.88 10.02 -10.93
C ALA A 126 -1.94 10.44 -9.79
N THR A 127 -0.96 11.31 -10.07
CA THR A 127 -0.04 11.85 -9.05
C THR A 127 -0.77 12.76 -8.07
N ASP A 128 -1.67 13.62 -8.55
CA ASP A 128 -2.49 14.49 -7.71
C ASP A 128 -3.47 13.67 -6.86
N ALA A 129 -4.09 12.63 -7.42
CA ALA A 129 -4.95 11.71 -6.69
C ALA A 129 -4.16 10.97 -5.59
N ALA A 130 -2.98 10.43 -5.92
CA ALA A 130 -2.09 9.78 -4.95
C ALA A 130 -1.65 10.75 -3.85
N ARG A 131 -1.31 12.00 -4.20
CA ARG A 131 -0.92 13.03 -3.23
C ARG A 131 -2.08 13.43 -2.33
N SER A 132 -3.27 13.59 -2.88
CA SER A 132 -4.49 13.91 -2.12
C SER A 132 -4.84 12.79 -1.16
N ALA A 133 -4.84 11.53 -1.63
CA ALA A 133 -5.05 10.35 -0.80
C ALA A 133 -4.01 10.25 0.32
N PHE A 134 -2.73 10.50 0.01
CA PHE A 134 -1.67 10.51 1.02
C PHE A 134 -1.85 11.61 2.07
N VAL A 135 -2.22 12.83 1.66
CA VAL A 135 -2.49 13.93 2.59
C VAL A 135 -3.70 13.62 3.48
N ALA A 136 -4.78 13.07 2.91
CA ALA A 136 -5.97 12.65 3.66
C ALA A 136 -5.64 11.53 4.66
N ALA A 137 -4.93 10.49 4.22
CA ALA A 137 -4.50 9.40 5.09
C ALA A 137 -3.57 9.88 6.21
N LYS A 138 -2.63 10.79 5.89
CA LYS A 138 -1.74 11.40 6.88
C LYS A 138 -2.53 12.22 7.90
N SER A 139 -3.50 13.02 7.47
CA SER A 139 -4.34 13.82 8.38
C SER A 139 -5.14 12.91 9.32
N ALA A 140 -5.88 11.94 8.78
CA ALA A 140 -6.67 11.00 9.57
C ALA A 140 -5.78 10.16 10.52
N GLY A 141 -4.58 9.81 10.08
CA GLY A 141 -3.58 9.14 10.92
C GLY A 141 -3.08 10.04 12.05
N GLN A 142 -2.79 11.32 11.77
CA GLN A 142 -2.37 12.28 12.78
C GLN A 142 -3.47 12.49 13.84
N ASP A 143 -4.73 12.64 13.42
CA ASP A 143 -5.86 12.80 14.35
C ASP A 143 -5.99 11.59 15.29
N LYS A 144 -5.79 10.37 14.76
CA LYS A 144 -5.79 9.13 15.56
C LYS A 144 -4.57 8.99 16.47
N LEU A 145 -3.40 9.47 16.04
CA LEU A 145 -2.20 9.49 16.88
C LEU A 145 -2.34 10.47 18.04
N ASP A 146 -2.92 11.65 17.78
CA ASP A 146 -3.21 12.66 18.80
C ASP A 146 -4.26 12.16 19.80
N GLU A 147 -5.29 11.46 19.33
CA GLU A 147 -6.32 10.80 20.17
C GLU A 147 -5.74 9.70 21.06
N LEU A 148 -4.70 8.99 20.59
CA LEU A 148 -3.99 7.96 21.35
C LEU A 148 -2.88 8.52 22.26
N GLY A 149 -2.65 9.84 22.26
CA GLY A 149 -1.57 10.48 23.01
C GLY A 149 -0.17 10.09 22.52
N ILE A 150 -0.05 9.57 21.29
CA ILE A 150 1.23 9.13 20.72
C ILE A 150 2.00 10.37 20.25
N ASN A 151 3.11 10.64 20.91
CA ASN A 151 4.04 11.69 20.53
C ASN A 151 4.57 11.49 19.09
N LYS A 152 4.35 12.50 18.23
CA LYS A 152 4.84 12.59 16.84
C LYS A 152 6.37 12.42 16.70
N ASP A 153 7.14 12.88 17.67
CA ASP A 153 8.60 12.78 17.71
C ASP A 153 9.05 11.34 18.00
N ALA A 154 8.36 10.64 18.90
CA ALA A 154 8.62 9.23 19.18
C ALA A 154 8.27 8.35 17.97
N ALA A 155 7.14 8.63 17.31
CA ALA A 155 6.76 7.96 16.07
C ALA A 155 7.76 8.23 14.93
N ARG A 156 8.21 9.48 14.76
CA ARG A 156 9.25 9.85 13.78
C ARG A 156 10.56 9.11 14.05
N ALA A 157 11.04 9.10 15.29
CA ALA A 157 12.27 8.40 15.63
C ALA A 157 12.20 6.90 15.29
N LYS A 158 11.04 6.25 15.48
CA LYS A 158 10.84 4.85 15.07
C LYS A 158 10.85 4.69 13.55
N VAL A 159 10.23 5.60 12.81
CA VAL A 159 10.28 5.61 11.34
C VAL A 159 11.71 5.81 10.86
N ASP A 160 12.45 6.78 11.41
CA ASP A 160 13.83 7.07 11.04
C ASP A 160 14.74 5.86 11.33
N GLN A 161 14.58 5.20 12.49
CA GLN A 161 15.30 3.96 12.79
C GLN A 161 14.99 2.82 11.81
N LEU A 162 13.73 2.68 11.38
CA LEU A 162 13.33 1.68 10.38
C LEU A 162 13.92 2.00 9.01
N VAL A 163 13.94 3.28 8.61
CA VAL A 163 14.53 3.73 7.35
C VAL A 163 16.04 3.53 7.35
N ASP A 164 16.73 3.86 8.44
CA ASP A 164 18.17 3.64 8.57
C ASP A 164 18.52 2.15 8.55
N THR A 165 17.75 1.33 9.27
CA THR A 165 17.94 -0.13 9.29
C THR A 165 17.69 -0.73 7.90
N ALA A 166 16.61 -0.30 7.22
CA ALA A 166 16.32 -0.73 5.86
C ALA A 166 17.40 -0.26 4.88
N SER A 167 17.91 0.97 5.02
CA SER A 167 18.99 1.50 4.20
C SER A 167 20.30 0.72 4.41
N GLN A 168 20.68 0.43 5.65
CA GLN A 168 21.86 -0.38 5.96
C GLN A 168 21.71 -1.82 5.45
N ALA A 169 20.52 -2.41 5.57
CA ALA A 169 20.23 -3.73 5.02
C ALA A 169 20.29 -3.73 3.47
N ALA A 170 19.75 -2.71 2.82
CA ALA A 170 19.80 -2.56 1.38
C ALA A 170 21.23 -2.31 0.86
N THR A 171 22.03 -1.48 1.54
CA THR A 171 23.43 -1.22 1.19
C THR A 171 24.30 -2.45 1.40
N SER A 172 24.11 -3.20 2.48
CA SER A 172 24.85 -4.45 2.73
C SER A 172 24.46 -5.56 1.75
N ALA A 173 23.17 -5.75 1.48
CA ALA A 173 22.69 -6.66 0.44
C ALA A 173 23.17 -6.24 -0.96
N GLY A 174 23.17 -4.93 -1.26
CA GLY A 174 23.65 -4.37 -2.52
C GLY A 174 25.16 -4.52 -2.70
N ALA A 175 25.95 -4.39 -1.63
CA ALA A 175 27.39 -4.65 -1.64
C ALA A 175 27.68 -6.14 -1.89
N ALA A 176 27.00 -7.04 -1.17
CA ALA A 176 27.14 -8.49 -1.36
C ALA A 176 26.72 -8.93 -2.77
N ALA A 177 25.65 -8.35 -3.33
CA ALA A 177 25.23 -8.60 -4.71
C ALA A 177 26.24 -8.05 -5.74
N LYS A 178 26.81 -6.86 -5.51
CA LYS A 178 27.88 -6.30 -6.36
C LYS A 178 29.12 -7.17 -6.36
N ASP A 179 29.54 -7.67 -5.19
CA ASP A 179 30.72 -8.51 -5.05
C ASP A 179 30.49 -9.90 -5.66
N ALA A 180 29.30 -10.48 -5.53
CA ALA A 180 28.94 -11.74 -6.17
C ALA A 180 28.92 -11.67 -7.71
N VAL A 181 28.53 -10.52 -8.28
CA VAL A 181 28.57 -10.29 -9.74
C VAL A 181 30.00 -10.02 -10.21
N ARG A 182 30.78 -9.25 -9.44
CA ARG A 182 32.16 -8.90 -9.81
C ARG A 182 33.07 -10.12 -9.78
N ASN A 183 32.97 -10.96 -8.74
CA ASN A 183 33.77 -12.19 -8.60
C ASN A 183 33.38 -13.29 -9.60
N ARG A 184 32.24 -13.18 -10.29
CA ARG A 184 31.82 -14.08 -11.38
C ARG A 184 32.31 -13.62 -12.75
N THR A 185 32.86 -12.40 -12.87
CA THR A 185 33.42 -11.89 -14.14
C THR A 185 34.93 -12.17 -14.25
N ASP A 186 35.57 -12.60 -13.16
CA ASP A 186 37.01 -12.95 -13.09
C ASP A 186 37.26 -14.49 -13.11
N VAL A 187 36.28 -15.30 -13.52
CA VAL A 187 36.39 -16.76 -13.78
C VAL A 187 35.93 -17.05 -15.21
#